data_AF-A0A0A6ZUF3-F1
#
_entry.id   AF-A0A0A6ZUF3-F1
#
_cell.length_a   1.000
_cell.length_b   1.000
_cell.length_c   1.000
_cell.angle_alpha   90.00
_cell.angle_beta   90.00
_cell.angle_gamma   90.00
#
_symmetry.space_group_name_H-M   'P 1'
#
loop_
_entity.id
_entity.type
_entity.pdbx_description
1 polymer ?
#
loop_
_entity_poly.entity_id
_entity_poly.type
_entity_poly.pdbx_seq_one_letter_code
_entity_poly.pdbx_strand_id
1 'polypeptide(L)'
;MTWSDADNQQVQLTTQELEELATAMIQAIVERNDEILSLPEGPLGQWVTAARKGLGTPGSRTVAELESEILQLRKALNEARLGRDIIKKATAYFAQESLENTR
;
A
#
# COMPACT_ATOMS: atom_id res chain seq x y z
N MET A 1 -39.39 36.08 -7.24
CA MET A 1 -38.12 35.84 -7.95
C MET A 1 -37.61 34.47 -7.56
N THR A 2 -38.04 33.46 -8.29
CA THR A 2 -37.60 32.06 -8.10
C THR A 2 -36.28 31.88 -8.85
N TRP A 3 -35.23 31.45 -8.15
CA TRP A 3 -33.90 31.09 -8.67
C TRP A 3 -33.90 29.93 -9.69
N SER A 4 -35.06 29.60 -10.27
CA SER A 4 -35.28 28.39 -11.07
C SER A 4 -34.79 28.49 -12.52
N ASP A 5 -34.33 29.68 -12.96
CA ASP A 5 -33.98 29.98 -14.35
C ASP A 5 -32.46 30.08 -14.59
N ALA A 6 -31.64 29.58 -13.66
CA ALA A 6 -30.25 29.31 -14.00
C ALA A 6 -30.25 28.10 -14.93
N ASP A 7 -30.02 28.34 -16.22
CA ASP A 7 -29.65 27.34 -17.24
C ASP A 7 -28.52 26.45 -16.70
N ASN A 8 -28.88 25.43 -15.94
CA ASN A 8 -27.96 24.40 -15.49
C ASN A 8 -27.84 23.40 -16.64
N GLN A 9 -27.25 23.88 -17.75
CA GLN A 9 -26.84 23.04 -18.85
C GLN A 9 -25.79 22.07 -18.31
N GLN A 10 -26.20 20.81 -18.11
CA GLN A 10 -25.26 19.74 -17.88
C GLN A 10 -24.37 19.64 -19.12
N VAL A 11 -23.13 20.08 -18.98
CA VAL A 11 -22.12 19.96 -20.03
C VAL A 11 -21.95 18.46 -20.28
N GLN A 12 -22.42 18.00 -21.45
CA GLN A 12 -22.29 16.62 -21.89
C GLN A 12 -20.85 16.39 -22.33
N LEU A 13 -19.94 16.29 -21.34
CA LEU A 13 -18.54 15.99 -21.59
C LEU A 13 -18.42 14.51 -21.96
N THR A 14 -17.72 14.24 -23.03
CA THR A 14 -17.25 12.90 -23.37
C THR A 14 -16.25 12.42 -22.31
N THR A 15 -16.06 11.10 -22.21
CA THR A 15 -15.06 10.51 -21.30
C THR A 15 -13.66 11.08 -21.55
N GLN A 16 -13.31 11.37 -22.81
CA GLN A 16 -12.02 11.96 -23.17
C GLN A 16 -11.88 13.40 -22.65
N GLU A 17 -12.90 14.24 -22.82
CA GLU A 17 -12.88 15.62 -22.29
C GLU A 17 -12.84 15.65 -20.76
N LEU A 18 -13.47 14.68 -20.10
CA LEU A 18 -13.35 14.50 -18.65
C LEU A 18 -11.92 14.12 -18.23
N GLU A 19 -11.25 13.24 -18.98
CA GLU A 19 -9.86 12.86 -18.72
C GLU A 19 -8.87 14.02 -18.93
N GLU A 20 -9.06 14.79 -20.00
CA GLU A 20 -8.26 15.98 -20.29
C GLU A 20 -8.44 17.06 -19.20
N LEU A 21 -9.70 17.32 -18.81
CA LEU A 21 -10.01 18.26 -17.74
C LEU A 21 -9.42 17.81 -16.40
N ALA A 22 -9.57 16.52 -16.05
CA ALA A 22 -9.01 15.98 -14.81
C ALA A 22 -7.49 16.12 -14.78
N THR A 23 -6.82 15.86 -15.90
CA THR A 23 -5.36 16.02 -16.02
C THR A 23 -4.93 17.48 -15.84
N ALA A 24 -5.63 18.41 -16.50
CA ALA A 24 -5.36 19.84 -16.36
C ALA A 24 -5.60 20.35 -14.92
N MET A 25 -6.67 19.88 -14.26
CA MET A 25 -6.95 20.22 -12.86
C MET A 25 -5.88 19.70 -11.92
N ILE A 26 -5.43 18.45 -12.10
CA ILE A 26 -4.35 17.88 -11.27
C ILE A 26 -3.07 18.70 -11.43
N GLN A 27 -2.70 19.08 -12.65
CA GLN A 27 -1.51 19.89 -12.91
C GLN A 27 -1.59 21.27 -12.22
N ALA A 28 -2.73 21.95 -12.35
CA ALA A 28 -2.94 23.25 -11.70
C ALA A 28 -2.89 23.16 -10.17
N ILE A 29 -3.39 22.06 -9.58
CA ILE A 29 -3.30 21.81 -8.13
C ILE A 29 -1.86 21.60 -7.70
N VAL A 30 -1.07 20.85 -8.48
CA VAL A 30 0.35 20.59 -8.18
C VAL A 30 1.15 21.89 -8.20
N GLU A 31 1.02 22.70 -9.25
CA GLU A 31 1.72 23.99 -9.39
C GLU A 31 1.36 24.95 -8.24
N ARG A 32 0.06 25.10 -7.95
CA ARG A 32 -0.41 25.94 -6.86
C ARG A 32 0.12 25.48 -5.50
N ASN A 33 0.25 24.18 -5.28
CA ASN A 33 0.76 23.65 -4.01
C ASN A 33 2.28 23.78 -3.89
N ASP A 34 3.03 23.67 -4.99
CA ASP A 34 4.48 23.97 -5.00
C ASP A 34 4.72 25.44 -4.57
N GLU A 35 3.90 26.38 -5.07
CA GLU A 35 3.93 27.79 -4.67
C GLU A 35 3.59 28.00 -3.19
N ILE A 36 2.49 27.41 -2.70
CA ILE A 36 2.06 27.53 -1.29
C ILE A 36 3.12 27.00 -0.33
N LEU A 37 3.77 25.89 -0.70
CA LEU A 37 4.77 25.23 0.13
C LEU A 37 6.18 25.82 -0.04
N SER A 38 6.35 26.82 -0.92
CA SER A 38 7.66 27.43 -1.25
C SER A 38 8.71 26.37 -1.60
N LEU A 39 8.28 25.29 -2.24
CA LEU A 39 9.18 24.25 -2.72
C LEU A 39 9.84 24.78 -4.01
N PRO A 40 11.13 24.44 -4.28
CA PRO A 40 11.66 24.63 -5.63
C PRO A 40 10.72 23.93 -6.61
N GLU A 41 10.43 24.48 -7.79
CA GLU A 41 9.44 23.90 -8.73
C GLU A 41 9.71 22.40 -9.00
N GLY A 42 8.72 21.52 -8.81
CA GLY A 42 8.79 20.12 -9.26
C GLY A 42 8.85 18.94 -8.25
N PRO A 43 9.02 19.10 -6.91
CA PRO A 43 8.97 18.00 -5.95
C PRO A 43 7.62 17.31 -5.89
N LEU A 44 6.52 18.07 -5.93
CA LEU A 44 5.18 17.48 -5.95
C LEU A 44 4.90 16.78 -7.28
N GLY A 45 5.33 17.34 -8.41
CA GLY A 45 5.22 16.68 -9.71
C GLY A 45 5.98 15.34 -9.77
N GLN A 46 7.16 15.29 -9.16
CA GLN A 46 7.93 14.04 -9.01
C GLN A 46 7.20 13.03 -8.12
N TRP A 47 6.56 13.45 -7.04
CA TRP A 47 5.80 12.57 -6.16
C TRP A 47 4.51 12.06 -6.80
N VAL A 48 3.80 12.89 -7.57
CA VAL A 48 2.63 12.46 -8.36
C VAL A 48 3.06 11.43 -9.40
N THR A 49 4.21 11.64 -10.06
CA THR A 49 4.78 10.67 -11.01
C THR A 49 5.20 9.38 -10.33
N ALA A 50 5.80 9.45 -9.14
CA ALA A 50 6.15 8.28 -8.33
C ALA A 50 4.90 7.49 -7.91
N ALA A 51 3.87 8.18 -7.41
CA ALA A 51 2.59 7.59 -7.04
C ALA A 51 1.92 6.90 -8.23
N ARG A 52 1.95 7.50 -9.43
CA ARG A 52 1.44 6.89 -10.67
C ARG A 52 2.21 5.61 -11.05
N LYS A 53 3.49 5.52 -10.68
CA LYS A 53 4.35 4.34 -10.87
C LYS A 53 4.22 3.32 -9.72
N GLY A 54 3.35 3.58 -8.73
CA GLY A 54 3.24 2.74 -7.52
C GLY A 54 4.47 2.84 -6.60
N LEU A 55 5.35 3.81 -6.84
CA LEU A 55 6.50 4.09 -5.99
C LEU A 55 6.02 4.99 -4.86
N GLY A 56 6.24 4.56 -3.62
CA GLY A 56 5.92 5.36 -2.43
C GLY A 56 6.70 6.68 -2.41
N THR A 57 6.30 7.59 -1.51
CA THR A 57 7.07 8.81 -1.26
C THR A 57 8.54 8.46 -0.94
N PRO A 58 9.52 9.25 -1.40
CA PRO A 58 10.93 9.03 -1.08
C PRO A 58 11.13 8.81 0.42
N GLY A 59 11.69 7.65 0.80
CA GLY A 59 11.90 7.25 2.20
C GLY A 59 10.84 6.34 2.81
N SER A 60 9.74 6.04 2.11
CA SER A 60 8.73 5.07 2.54
C SER A 60 8.92 3.71 1.87
N ARG A 61 8.78 2.62 2.65
CA ARG A 61 8.70 1.25 2.10
C ARG A 61 7.52 1.16 1.14
N THR A 62 7.76 0.60 -0.04
CA THR A 62 6.73 0.37 -1.05
C THR A 62 5.79 -0.77 -0.62
N VAL A 63 4.58 -0.79 -1.19
CA VAL A 63 3.60 -1.86 -0.92
C VAL A 63 4.17 -3.23 -1.30
N ALA A 64 4.86 -3.34 -2.44
CA ALA A 64 5.46 -4.58 -2.91
C ALA A 64 6.54 -5.13 -1.97
N GLU A 65 7.37 -4.24 -1.39
CA GLU A 65 8.36 -4.63 -0.38
C GLU A 65 7.70 -5.18 0.89
N LEU A 66 6.63 -4.53 1.37
CA LEU A 66 5.88 -4.98 2.54
C LEU A 66 5.17 -6.31 2.29
N GLU A 67 4.61 -6.51 1.10
CA GLU A 67 3.98 -7.78 0.71
C GLU A 67 5.00 -8.92 0.66
N SER A 68 6.20 -8.67 0.12
CA SER A 68 7.32 -9.61 0.12
C SER A 68 7.75 -9.96 1.56
N GLU A 69 7.89 -8.96 2.43
CA GLU A 69 8.24 -9.14 3.84
C GLU A 69 7.19 -9.98 4.58
N ILE A 70 5.88 -9.71 4.36
CA ILE A 70 4.78 -10.52 4.92
C ILE A 70 4.88 -11.98 4.47
N LEU A 71 5.19 -12.23 3.20
CA LEU A 71 5.33 -13.58 2.67
C LEU A 71 6.49 -14.33 3.35
N GLN A 72 7.65 -13.68 3.49
CA GLN A 72 8.83 -14.25 4.15
C GLN A 72 8.56 -14.53 5.63
N LEU A 73 7.93 -13.59 6.35
CA LEU A 73 7.61 -13.75 7.77
C LEU A 73 6.61 -14.88 8.00
N ARG A 74 5.61 -15.04 7.13
CA ARG A 74 4.66 -16.17 7.20
C ARG A 74 5.36 -17.51 7.03
N LYS A 75 6.32 -17.60 6.10
CA LYS A 75 7.13 -18.81 5.89
C LYS A 75 7.97 -19.13 7.14
N ALA A 76 8.74 -18.17 7.63
CA ALA A 76 9.58 -18.36 8.81
C ALA A 76 8.77 -18.74 10.07
N LEU A 77 7.58 -18.15 10.23
CA LEU A 77 6.67 -18.48 11.33
C LEU A 77 6.20 -19.94 11.26
N ASN A 78 5.85 -20.42 10.07
CA ASN A 78 5.42 -21.80 9.88
C ASN A 78 6.56 -22.79 10.14
N GLU A 79 7.76 -22.50 9.66
CA GLU A 79 8.96 -23.32 9.92
C GLU A 79 9.27 -23.40 11.42
N ALA A 80 9.23 -22.26 12.13
CA ALA A 80 9.44 -22.21 13.57
C ALA A 80 8.36 -22.98 14.36
N ARG A 81 7.10 -22.95 13.90
CA ARG A 81 6.02 -23.74 14.50
C ARG A 81 6.25 -25.23 14.30
N LEU A 82 6.60 -25.65 13.09
CA LEU A 82 6.91 -27.05 12.79
C LEU A 82 8.08 -27.56 13.64
N GLY A 83 9.17 -26.79 13.73
CA GLY A 83 10.33 -27.17 14.56
C GLY A 83 9.96 -27.34 16.03
N ARG A 84 9.13 -26.44 16.57
CA ARG A 84 8.60 -26.54 17.94
C ARG A 84 7.78 -27.80 18.15
N ASP A 85 6.91 -28.14 17.21
CA ASP A 85 6.04 -29.31 17.32
C ASP A 85 6.82 -30.62 17.23
N ILE A 86 7.86 -30.67 16.40
CA ILE A 86 8.81 -31.79 16.34
C ILE A 86 9.51 -31.96 17.70
N ILE A 87 10.06 -30.88 18.26
CA ILE A 87 10.75 -30.93 19.55
C ILE A 87 9.80 -31.40 20.64
N LYS A 88 8.58 -30.85 20.71
CA LYS A 88 7.57 -31.28 21.68
C LYS A 88 7.26 -32.78 21.57
N LYS A 89 7.09 -33.28 20.34
CA LYS A 89 6.81 -34.70 20.10
C LYS A 89 8.00 -35.58 20.52
N ALA A 90 9.22 -35.16 20.20
CA ALA A 90 10.43 -35.87 20.63
C ALA A 90 10.54 -35.89 22.16
N THR A 91 10.33 -34.75 22.83
CA THR A 91 10.34 -34.68 24.30
C THR A 91 9.28 -35.59 24.93
N ALA A 92 8.07 -35.64 24.37
CA ALA A 92 7.02 -36.54 24.85
C ALA A 92 7.38 -38.02 24.67
N TYR A 93 7.97 -38.37 23.51
CA TYR A 93 8.42 -39.73 23.23
C TYR A 93 9.51 -40.17 24.22
N PHE A 94 10.55 -39.35 24.42
CA PHE A 94 11.62 -39.67 25.37
C PHE A 94 11.12 -39.76 26.82
N ALA A 95 10.16 -38.91 27.22
CA ALA A 95 9.53 -39.00 28.53
C ALA A 95 8.73 -40.29 28.72
N GLN A 96 8.01 -40.77 27.69
CA GLN A 96 7.29 -42.03 27.73
C GLN A 96 8.23 -43.24 27.80
N GLU A 97 9.26 -43.30 26.96
CA GLU A 97 10.23 -44.41 26.92
C GLU A 97 11.00 -44.54 28.26
N SER A 98 11.31 -43.42 28.91
CA SER A 98 11.94 -43.41 30.24
C SER A 98 11.08 -44.09 31.31
N LEU A 99 9.74 -43.97 31.23
CA LEU A 99 8.80 -44.58 32.17
C LEU A 99 8.59 -46.08 31.90
N GLU A 100 8.62 -46.51 30.63
CA GLU A 100 8.47 -47.91 30.25
C GLU A 100 9.69 -48.76 30.64
N ASN A 101 10.90 -48.20 30.61
CA ASN A 101 12.14 -48.91 30.96
C ASN A 101 12.32 -49.16 32.48
N THR A 102 11.54 -48.50 33.34
CA THR A 102 11.67 -48.61 34.81
C THR A 102 10.71 -49.61 35.48
N ARG A 103 9.98 -50.43 34.71
CA ARG A 103 9.10 -51.52 35.20
C ARG A 103 9.67 -52.89 34.85
#